data_AF-A0A7D7N4S7-F1
#
_entry.id   AF-A0A7D7N4S7-F1
#
_cell.length_a   1.000
_cell.length_b   1.000
_cell.length_c   1.000
_cell.angle_alpha   90.00
_cell.angle_beta   90.00
_cell.angle_gamma   90.00
#
_symmetry.space_group_name_H-M   'P 1'
#
loop_
_entity.id
_entity.type
_entity.pdbx_description
1 polymer ?
#
loop_
_entity_poly.entity_id
_entity_poly.type
_entity_poly.pdbx_seq_one_letter_code
_entity_poly.pdbx_strand_id
1 'polypeptide(L)' 'MTEPEQPSVAGEPLLPEPEAPADWECCGSECGDACIQEIYRKEKAAYDAQQKRLREAGLLPSKPVPPASE' A
#
# COMPACT_ATOMS: atom_id res chain seq x y z
N MET A 1 14.79 -12.31 11.85
CA MET A 1 14.21 -10.97 11.71
C MET A 1 14.65 -10.48 10.33
N THR A 2 14.07 -11.04 9.28
CA THR A 2 14.39 -10.63 7.91
C THR A 2 13.37 -9.55 7.60
N GLU A 3 13.81 -8.29 7.62
CA GLU A 3 13.08 -7.18 7.04
C GLU A 3 12.73 -7.58 5.60
N PRO A 4 11.45 -7.53 5.18
CA PRO A 4 11.12 -7.87 3.80
C PRO A 4 11.90 -6.92 2.90
N GLU A 5 12.76 -7.48 2.05
CA GLU A 5 13.54 -6.74 1.06
C GLU A 5 12.56 -6.00 0.16
N GLN A 6 12.24 -4.75 0.53
CA GLN A 6 11.25 -3.95 -0.19
C GLN A 6 11.79 -3.76 -1.61
N PRO A 7 11.04 -4.19 -2.65
CA PRO A 7 11.52 -4.06 -4.01
C PRO A 7 11.74 -2.57 -4.28
N SER A 8 12.95 -2.18 -4.68
CA SER A 8 13.27 -0.78 -4.96
C SER A 8 13.29 -0.55 -6.45
N VAL A 9 12.70 0.55 -6.90
CA VAL A 9 12.68 0.93 -8.31
C VAL A 9 13.24 2.33 -8.46
N ALA A 10 14.21 2.47 -9.38
CA ALA A 10 14.95 3.71 -9.60
C ALA A 10 15.55 4.35 -8.32
N GLY A 11 15.90 3.54 -7.32
CA GLY A 11 16.50 4.00 -6.06
C GLY A 11 15.51 4.48 -5.00
N GLU A 12 14.20 4.47 -5.28
CA GLU A 12 13.16 4.63 -4.26
C GLU A 12 12.59 3.25 -3.85
N PRO A 13 12.32 3.02 -2.55
CA PRO A 13 11.63 1.82 -2.11
C PRO A 13 10.18 1.83 -2.62
N LEU A 14 9.72 0.73 -3.22
CA LEU A 14 8.30 0.57 -3.52
C LEU A 14 7.54 0.48 -2.21
N LEU A 15 6.47 1.27 -2.13
CA LEU A 15 5.48 1.10 -1.08
C LEU A 15 4.86 -0.29 -1.25
N PRO A 16 4.75 -1.08 -0.16
CA PRO A 16 3.98 -2.31 -0.20
C PRO A 16 2.51 -1.99 -0.44
N GLU A 17 1.81 -2.91 -1.12
CA GLU A 17 0.35 -2.81 -1.20
C GLU A 17 -0.21 -2.99 0.21
N PRO A 18 -1.00 -2.03 0.73
CA PRO A 18 -1.58 -2.17 2.06
C PRO A 18 -2.65 -3.26 2.04
N GLU A 19 -2.72 -4.04 3.11
CA GLU A 19 -3.74 -5.07 3.26
C GLU A 19 -5.09 -4.43 3.57
N ALA A 20 -6.13 -4.83 2.82
CA ALA A 20 -7.48 -4.35 3.07
C ALA A 20 -7.95 -4.92 4.42
N PRO A 21 -8.30 -4.06 5.39
CA PRO A 21 -8.77 -4.52 6.67
C PRO A 21 -10.13 -5.20 6.50
N ALA A 22 -10.43 -6.15 7.39
CA ALA A 22 -11.72 -6.83 7.33
C ALA A 22 -12.86 -5.85 7.65
N ASP A 23 -14.05 -6.10 7.10
CA ASP A 23 -15.21 -5.20 7.27
C ASP A 23 -15.67 -5.06 8.74
N TRP A 24 -15.28 -6.02 9.60
CA TRP A 24 -15.50 -5.98 11.05
C TRP A 24 -14.43 -5.20 11.82
N GLU A 25 -13.32 -4.81 11.17
CA GLU A 25 -12.26 -4.02 11.79
C GLU A 25 -12.63 -2.55 11.87
N CYS A 26 -12.27 -1.94 12.99
CA CYS A 26 -13.02 -0.82 13.53
C CYS A 26 -13.20 0.36 12.56
N CYS A 27 -14.45 0.62 12.18
CA CYS A 27 -14.88 1.90 11.65
C CYS A 27 -16.28 2.24 12.14
N GLY A 28 -16.32 2.95 13.27
CA GLY A 28 -17.52 3.47 13.91
C GLY A 28 -17.17 4.67 14.78
N SER A 29 -18.17 5.34 15.36
CA SER A 29 -17.96 6.59 16.13
C SER A 29 -16.98 6.45 17.31
N GLU A 30 -16.79 5.24 17.84
CA GLU A 30 -15.86 4.96 18.95
C GLU A 30 -14.38 4.97 18.54
N CYS A 31 -14.06 4.75 17.26
CA CYS A 31 -12.68 4.64 16.80
C CYS A 31 -12.10 5.92 16.20
N GLY A 32 -12.92 6.91 15.85
CA GLY A 32 -12.45 8.23 15.38
C GLY A 32 -11.36 8.14 14.31
N ASP A 33 -10.26 8.89 14.51
CA ASP A 33 -9.07 8.88 13.65
C ASP A 33 -8.25 7.58 13.67
N ALA A 34 -8.53 6.67 14.61
CA ALA A 34 -7.94 5.34 14.66
C ALA A 34 -8.76 4.29 13.87
N CYS A 35 -9.74 4.72 13.05
CA CYS A 35 -10.42 3.81 12.13
C CYS A 35 -9.41 3.18 11.17
N ILE A 36 -9.29 1.85 11.22
CA ILE A 36 -8.30 1.10 10.42
C ILE A 36 -8.57 1.27 8.93
N GLN A 37 -9.85 1.41 8.53
CA GLN A 37 -10.21 1.74 7.15
C GLN A 37 -9.70 3.12 6.69
N GLU A 38 -9.66 4.12 7.56
CA GLU A 38 -9.09 5.44 7.24
C GLU A 38 -7.58 5.36 7.05
N ILE A 39 -6.89 4.58 7.89
CA ILE A 39 -5.45 4.32 7.77
C ILE A 39 -5.16 3.59 6.45
N TYR A 40 -5.87 2.49 6.19
CA TYR A 40 -5.78 1.75 4.93
C TYR A 40 -6.01 2.65 3.72
N ARG A 41 -7.03 3.52 3.73
CA ARG A 41 -7.28 4.47 2.64
C ARG A 41 -6.12 5.42 2.40
N LYS A 42 -5.51 5.94 3.46
CA LYS A 42 -4.35 6.85 3.37
C LYS A 42 -3.14 6.12 2.79
N GLU A 43 -2.84 4.92 3.28
CA GLU A 43 -1.73 4.09 2.79
C GLU A 43 -1.96 3.67 1.34
N LYS A 44 -3.19 3.26 1.00
CA LYS A 44 -3.55 2.85 -0.36
C LYS A 44 -3.44 4.02 -1.33
N ALA A 45 -3.87 5.21 -0.93
CA ALA A 45 -3.71 6.41 -1.76
C ALA A 45 -2.23 6.73 -2.03
N ALA A 46 -1.34 6.58 -1.03
CA ALA A 46 0.09 6.78 -1.22
C ALA A 46 0.70 5.73 -2.14
N TYR A 47 0.34 4.45 -1.95
CA TYR A 47 0.72 3.35 -2.83
C TYR A 47 0.28 3.60 -4.27
N ASP A 48 -1.02 3.84 -4.50
CA ASP A 48 -1.58 4.10 -5.83
C ASP A 48 -0.90 5.29 -6.52
N ALA A 49 -0.61 6.36 -5.77
CA ALA A 49 0.10 7.52 -6.31
C ALA A 49 1.54 7.18 -6.73
N GLN A 50 2.28 6.41 -5.93
CA GLN A 50 3.63 5.98 -6.29
C GLN A 50 3.59 5.04 -7.50
N GLN A 51 2.71 4.03 -7.48
CA GLN A 51 2.52 3.09 -8.57
C GLN A 51 2.19 3.80 -9.89
N LYS A 52 1.30 4.80 -9.84
CA LYS A 52 0.95 5.61 -11.01
C LYS A 52 2.17 6.36 -11.57
N ARG A 53 2.89 7.10 -10.71
CA ARG A 53 4.09 7.84 -11.13
C ARG A 53 5.14 6.93 -11.77
N LEU A 54 5.36 5.76 -11.19
CA LEU A 54 6.34 4.79 -11.67
C LEU A 54 5.92 4.13 -12.99
N ARG A 55 4.62 3.84 -13.18
CA ARG A 55 4.09 3.37 -14.46
C ARG A 55 4.21 4.45 -15.55
N GLU A 56 3.90 5.70 -15.23
CA GLU A 56 4.06 6.84 -16.14
C GLU A 56 5.53 7.07 -16.52
N ALA A 57 6.46 6.83 -15.59
CA ALA A 57 7.89 6.87 -15.82
C ALA A 57 8.46 5.62 -16.55
N GLY A 58 7.62 4.60 -16.85
CA GLY A 58 8.05 3.36 -17.47
C GLY A 58 8.90 2.45 -16.57
N LEU A 59 8.88 2.70 -15.26
CA LEU A 59 9.69 2.02 -14.25
C LEU A 59 9.00 0.79 -13.66
N LEU A 60 7.67 0.70 -13.77
CA LEU A 60 6.89 -0.48 -13.38
C LEU A 60 6.19 -1.12 -14.58
N PRO A 61 6.15 -2.46 -14.65
CA PRO A 61 5.35 -3.15 -15.65
C PRO A 61 3.84 -2.88 -15.43
N SER A 62 3.06 -2.96 -16.51
CA SER A 62 1.61 -2.69 -16.50
C SER A 62 0.79 -3.66 -15.64
N LYS A 63 1.39 -4.76 -15.19
CA LYS A 63 0.76 -5.71 -14.27
C LYS A 63 0.92 -5.21 -12.83
N PRO A 64 -0.15 -5.21 -12.01
CA PRO A 64 -0.02 -4.93 -10.59
C PRO A 64 1.00 -5.89 -9.99
N VAL A 65 1.92 -5.36 -9.17
CA VAL A 65 2.83 -6.17 -8.37
C VAL A 65 1.92 -7.07 -7.52
N PRO A 66 2.06 -8.40 -7.57
CA PRO A 66 1.24 -9.27 -6.75
C PRO A 66 1.42 -8.86 -5.28
N PRO A 67 0.37 -9.00 -4.44
CA PRO A 67 0.52 -8.78 -3.01
C PRO A 67 1.69 -9.63 -2.54
N ALA A 68 2.50 -9.09 -1.62
CA ALA A 68 3.49 -9.88 -0.90
C ALA A 68 2.69 -10.94 -0.11
N SER A 69 2.40 -12.07 -0.77
CA SER A 69 1.71 -13.20 -0.17
C SER A 69 2.70 -13.88 0.75
N GLU A 70 2.38 -13.86 2.03
CA GLU A 70 3.08 -14.59 3.09
C GLU A 70 2.97 -16.12 2.91
#